data_AF-A0A0H3D157-F1
#
_entry.id   AF-A0A0H3D157-F1
#
_cell.length_a   1.000
_cell.length_b   1.000
_cell.length_c   1.000
_cell.angle_alpha   90.00
_cell.angle_beta   90.00
_cell.angle_gamma   90.00
#
_symmetry.space_group_name_H-M   'P 1'
#
loop_
_entity.id
_entity.type
_entity.pdbx_description
1 polymer ?
#
loop_
_entity_poly.entity_id
_entity_poly.type
_entity_poly.pdbx_seq_one_letter_code
_entity_poly.pdbx_strand_id
1 'polypeptide(L)'
;MRSSAFAFLAAPLCLGLYGVIRILDGLDGSRGPGLAWTAGHLVFLVGLGFFAHAFRTMWTIAGRGRLATAGFLAGLAGELAVGVQFGIDLVVGFGSADRAGMDASFARIQDVPGVDAAFYSYGPLLFFAGQLVLVTLLALRRRVKPWAPVLVLAEIVLPLLDKDFIPLGAALLLVAFAPLLRGAVPQSTSDPVGSGRQGRGDVGSR
;
A
#
# COMPACT_ATOMS: atom_id res chain seq x y z
N MET A 1 14.37 -1.72 -12.22
CA MET A 1 14.33 -2.12 -10.78
C MET A 1 14.10 -0.95 -9.81
N ARG A 2 14.38 0.31 -10.17
CA ARG A 2 14.04 1.51 -9.34
C ARG A 2 12.54 1.69 -9.05
N SER A 3 11.66 1.24 -9.97
CA SER A 3 10.21 1.41 -9.86
C SER A 3 9.56 0.69 -8.67
N SER A 4 10.16 -0.40 -8.18
CA SER A 4 9.50 -1.27 -7.20
C SER A 4 9.67 -0.81 -5.75
N ALA A 5 10.81 -0.20 -5.40
CA ALA A 5 10.96 0.42 -4.08
C ALA A 5 10.13 1.69 -3.93
N PHE A 6 9.96 2.45 -5.01
CA PHE A 6 9.13 3.64 -4.97
C PHE A 6 7.69 3.31 -4.55
N ALA A 7 7.12 2.20 -5.02
CA ALA A 7 5.78 1.78 -4.63
C ALA A 7 5.62 1.51 -3.12
N PHE A 8 6.63 0.88 -2.49
CA PHE A 8 6.61 0.62 -1.04
C PHE A 8 6.72 1.89 -0.18
N LEU A 9 7.13 3.02 -0.77
CA LEU A 9 7.14 4.33 -0.14
C LEU A 9 5.87 5.12 -0.49
N ALA A 10 5.53 5.19 -1.77
CA ALA A 10 4.45 6.00 -2.29
C ALA A 10 3.07 5.50 -1.83
N ALA A 11 2.81 4.19 -1.80
CA ALA A 11 1.52 3.66 -1.35
C ALA A 11 1.18 4.06 0.10
N PRO A 12 2.05 3.81 1.11
CA PRO A 12 1.78 4.28 2.47
C PRO A 12 1.72 5.80 2.59
N LEU A 13 2.53 6.56 1.83
CA LEU A 13 2.47 8.02 1.87
C LEU A 13 1.14 8.57 1.33
N CYS A 14 0.62 8.01 0.23
CA CYS A 14 -0.71 8.35 -0.28
C CYS A 14 -1.80 8.00 0.74
N LEU A 15 -1.73 6.81 1.37
CA LEU A 15 -2.66 6.41 2.44
C LEU A 15 -2.63 7.40 3.61
N GLY A 16 -1.43 7.76 4.07
CA GLY A 16 -1.25 8.70 5.17
C GLY A 16 -1.74 10.10 4.82
N LEU A 17 -1.44 10.58 3.61
CA LEU A 17 -1.91 11.88 3.12
C LEU A 17 -3.44 11.92 3.00
N TYR A 18 -4.07 10.85 2.52
CA TYR A 18 -5.53 10.70 2.55
C TYR A 18 -6.06 10.82 3.99
N GLY A 19 -5.48 10.09 4.94
CA GLY A 19 -5.88 10.17 6.35
C GLY A 19 -5.75 11.57 6.93
N VAL A 20 -4.67 12.30 6.60
CA VAL A 20 -4.48 13.69 7.04
C VAL A 20 -5.55 14.60 6.42
N ILE A 21 -5.77 14.51 5.11
CA ILE A 21 -6.81 15.30 4.43
C ILE A 21 -8.18 15.03 5.04
N ARG A 22 -8.49 13.76 5.36
CA ARG A 22 -9.74 13.36 6.01
C ARG A 22 -9.92 13.97 7.40
N ILE A 23 -8.85 14.08 8.19
CA ILE A 23 -8.90 14.76 9.49
C ILE A 23 -9.17 16.24 9.28
N LEU A 24 -8.46 16.88 8.34
CA LEU A 24 -8.64 18.30 8.01
C LEU A 24 -10.06 18.60 7.51
N ASP A 25 -10.63 17.73 6.67
CA ASP A 25 -12.01 17.81 6.18
C ASP A 25 -13.02 17.78 7.33
N GLY A 26 -12.71 17.09 8.43
CA GLY A 26 -13.58 16.93 9.59
C GLY A 26 -13.47 18.01 10.68
N LEU A 27 -12.60 19.02 10.51
CA LEU A 27 -12.31 20.00 11.58
C LEU A 27 -13.50 20.93 11.88
N ASP A 28 -14.43 21.10 10.94
CA ASP A 28 -15.66 21.87 11.14
C ASP A 28 -16.80 21.01 11.75
N GLY A 29 -16.52 19.76 12.08
CA GLY A 29 -17.49 18.81 12.65
C GLY A 29 -18.29 18.01 11.61
N SER A 30 -18.09 18.26 10.31
CA SER A 30 -18.71 17.53 9.21
C SER A 30 -17.64 17.01 8.26
N ARG A 31 -17.91 15.92 7.52
CA ARG A 31 -17.07 15.51 6.40
C ARG A 31 -17.98 15.40 5.19
N GLY A 32 -17.83 16.24 4.20
CA GLY A 32 -18.88 16.48 3.21
C GLY A 32 -18.34 16.69 1.80
N PRO A 33 -19.23 16.84 0.80
CA PRO A 33 -18.81 17.13 -0.56
C PRO A 33 -17.97 18.42 -0.60
N GLY A 34 -16.86 18.40 -1.33
CA GLY A 34 -15.94 19.53 -1.39
C GLY A 34 -14.53 19.18 -1.83
N LEU A 35 -13.63 20.17 -1.77
CA LEU A 35 -12.24 20.05 -2.22
C LEU A 35 -11.45 19.05 -1.38
N ALA A 36 -11.57 19.07 -0.06
CA ALA A 36 -10.82 18.18 0.82
C ALA A 36 -11.28 16.72 0.65
N TRP A 37 -12.60 16.45 0.65
CA TRP A 37 -13.16 15.16 0.25
C TRP A 37 -12.59 14.67 -1.09
N THR A 38 -12.72 15.47 -2.14
CA THR A 38 -12.29 15.09 -3.50
C THR A 38 -10.79 14.80 -3.56
N ALA A 39 -9.97 15.71 -3.02
CA ALA A 39 -8.52 15.57 -3.02
C ALA A 39 -8.08 14.33 -2.25
N GLY A 40 -8.69 14.06 -1.09
CA GLY A 40 -8.42 12.86 -0.30
C GLY A 40 -8.69 11.58 -1.09
N HIS A 41 -9.86 11.47 -1.72
CA HIS A 41 -10.23 10.26 -2.47
C HIS A 41 -9.36 10.07 -3.72
N LEU A 42 -9.00 11.15 -4.43
CA LEU A 42 -8.07 11.08 -5.57
C LEU A 42 -6.66 10.62 -5.14
N VAL A 43 -6.13 11.17 -4.05
CA VAL A 43 -4.83 10.76 -3.49
C VAL A 43 -4.87 9.28 -3.11
N PHE A 44 -5.95 8.82 -2.51
CA PHE A 44 -6.11 7.41 -2.14
C PHE A 44 -6.15 6.49 -3.37
N LEU A 45 -6.90 6.85 -4.42
CA LEU A 45 -6.95 6.09 -5.67
C LEU A 45 -5.57 5.98 -6.35
N VAL A 46 -4.77 7.05 -6.32
CA VAL A 46 -3.36 7.00 -6.77
C VAL A 46 -2.57 6.03 -5.89
N GLY A 47 -2.80 6.05 -4.59
CA GLY A 47 -2.23 5.10 -3.62
C GLY A 47 -2.54 3.65 -3.95
N LEU A 48 -3.78 3.32 -4.36
CA LEU A 48 -4.16 1.97 -4.78
C LEU A 48 -3.28 1.48 -5.94
N GLY A 49 -3.05 2.30 -6.97
CA GLY A 49 -2.16 1.93 -8.07
C GLY A 49 -0.73 1.58 -7.61
N PHE A 50 -0.22 2.26 -6.58
CA PHE A 50 1.06 1.88 -5.96
C PHE A 50 0.97 0.59 -5.14
N PHE A 51 -0.16 0.33 -4.46
CA PHE A 51 -0.40 -0.94 -3.77
C PHE A 51 -0.45 -2.12 -4.73
N ALA A 52 -1.08 -2.02 -5.90
CA ALA A 52 -1.03 -3.06 -6.93
C ALA A 52 0.42 -3.41 -7.31
N HIS A 53 1.26 -2.39 -7.49
CA HIS A 53 2.67 -2.60 -7.80
C HIS A 53 3.43 -3.25 -6.63
N ALA A 54 3.14 -2.83 -5.40
CA ALA A 54 3.70 -3.40 -4.18
C ALA A 54 3.30 -4.88 -4.01
N PHE A 55 2.02 -5.23 -4.19
CA PHE A 55 1.52 -6.61 -4.17
C PHE A 55 2.18 -7.48 -5.22
N ARG A 56 2.28 -6.99 -6.46
CA ARG A 56 2.98 -7.70 -7.53
C ARG A 56 4.44 -7.96 -7.16
N THR A 57 5.11 -6.98 -6.56
CA THR A 57 6.51 -7.11 -6.14
C THR A 57 6.67 -8.08 -4.96
N MET A 58 5.78 -8.02 -3.96
CA MET A 58 5.82 -8.98 -2.86
C MET A 58 5.54 -10.41 -3.35
N TRP A 59 4.61 -10.59 -4.28
CA TRP A 59 4.32 -11.89 -4.89
C TRP A 59 5.53 -12.49 -5.63
N THR A 60 6.28 -11.68 -6.37
CA THR A 60 7.50 -12.14 -7.05
C THR A 60 8.60 -12.50 -6.05
N ILE A 61 8.83 -11.68 -5.02
CA ILE A 61 9.79 -11.95 -3.94
C ILE A 61 9.40 -13.20 -3.13
N ALA A 62 8.10 -13.40 -2.92
CA ALA A 62 7.51 -14.60 -2.32
C ALA A 62 7.53 -15.82 -3.27
N GLY A 63 8.23 -15.74 -4.40
CA GLY A 63 8.52 -16.87 -5.29
C GLY A 63 7.30 -17.49 -5.96
N ARG A 64 6.18 -16.75 -6.06
CA ARG A 64 5.02 -17.09 -6.90
C ARG A 64 4.37 -18.46 -6.63
N GLY A 65 4.54 -18.99 -5.41
CA GLY A 65 3.89 -20.24 -4.99
C GLY A 65 2.36 -20.09 -4.86
N ARG A 66 1.66 -21.19 -4.59
CA ARG A 66 0.19 -21.21 -4.47
C ARG A 66 -0.34 -20.17 -3.47
N LEU A 67 0.22 -20.16 -2.25
CA LEU A 67 -0.22 -19.22 -1.21
C LEU A 67 0.13 -17.76 -1.54
N ALA A 68 1.30 -17.51 -2.14
CA ALA A 68 1.67 -16.17 -2.61
C ALA A 68 0.72 -15.68 -3.70
N THR A 69 0.34 -16.56 -4.63
CA THR A 69 -0.58 -16.25 -5.72
C THR A 69 -2.00 -16.01 -5.19
N ALA A 70 -2.47 -16.82 -4.23
CA ALA A 70 -3.75 -16.58 -3.56
C ALA A 70 -3.77 -15.23 -2.85
N GLY A 71 -2.72 -14.90 -2.07
CA GLY A 71 -2.61 -13.60 -1.41
C GLY A 71 -2.55 -12.43 -2.40
N PHE A 72 -1.83 -12.59 -3.51
CA PHE A 72 -1.78 -11.58 -4.57
C PHE A 72 -3.14 -11.34 -5.23
N LEU A 73 -3.84 -12.42 -5.62
CA LEU A 73 -5.15 -12.30 -6.26
C LEU A 73 -6.22 -11.77 -5.30
N ALA A 74 -6.20 -12.20 -4.03
CA ALA A 74 -7.07 -11.63 -3.01
C ALA A 74 -6.79 -10.13 -2.82
N GLY A 75 -5.52 -9.75 -2.73
CA GLY A 75 -5.10 -8.34 -2.64
C GLY A 75 -5.64 -7.50 -3.79
N LEU A 76 -5.47 -7.96 -5.05
CA LEU A 76 -6.00 -7.27 -6.22
C LEU A 76 -7.53 -7.23 -6.28
N ALA A 77 -8.22 -8.30 -5.88
CA ALA A 77 -9.67 -8.33 -5.84
C ALA A 77 -10.21 -7.31 -4.81
N GLY A 78 -9.58 -7.23 -3.64
CA GLY A 78 -9.93 -6.22 -2.65
C GLY A 78 -9.55 -4.81 -3.09
N GLU A 79 -8.41 -4.64 -3.76
CA GLU A 79 -8.02 -3.34 -4.33
C GLU A 79 -9.05 -2.84 -5.34
N LEU A 80 -9.56 -3.73 -6.21
CA LEU A 80 -10.64 -3.41 -7.13
C LEU A 80 -11.90 -3.01 -6.37
N ALA A 81 -12.26 -3.74 -5.31
CA ALA A 81 -13.44 -3.42 -4.52
C ALA A 81 -13.33 -2.03 -3.86
N VAL A 82 -12.19 -1.73 -3.25
CA VAL A 82 -11.90 -0.42 -2.66
C VAL A 82 -11.85 0.67 -3.75
N GLY A 83 -11.27 0.37 -4.91
CA GLY A 83 -11.24 1.31 -6.05
C GLY A 83 -12.63 1.67 -6.54
N VAL A 84 -13.54 0.70 -6.63
CA VAL A 84 -14.96 0.93 -6.95
C VAL A 84 -15.61 1.78 -5.86
N GLN A 85 -15.40 1.45 -4.58
CA GLN A 85 -15.92 2.24 -3.45
C GLN A 85 -15.48 3.71 -3.54
N PHE A 86 -14.18 3.98 -3.67
CA PHE A 86 -13.66 5.35 -3.79
C PHE A 86 -14.10 6.06 -5.08
N GLY A 87 -14.34 5.31 -6.16
CA GLY A 87 -14.94 5.82 -7.37
C GLY A 87 -16.38 6.29 -7.15
N ILE A 88 -17.19 5.50 -6.42
CA ILE A 88 -18.54 5.89 -6.00
C ILE A 88 -18.46 7.13 -5.10
N ASP A 89 -17.54 7.14 -4.12
CA ASP A 89 -17.36 8.25 -3.18
C ASP A 89 -17.05 9.57 -3.90
N LEU A 90 -16.29 9.53 -5.00
CA LEU A 90 -16.04 10.69 -5.85
C LEU A 90 -17.29 11.12 -6.62
N VAL A 91 -17.98 10.19 -7.29
CA VAL A 91 -19.20 10.52 -8.05
C VAL A 91 -20.27 11.12 -7.14
N VAL A 92 -20.47 10.52 -5.98
CA VAL A 92 -21.43 10.99 -4.97
C VAL A 92 -20.98 12.33 -4.38
N GLY A 93 -19.70 12.48 -4.05
CA GLY A 93 -19.14 13.74 -3.54
C GLY A 93 -19.26 14.90 -4.53
N PHE A 94 -18.98 14.68 -5.81
CA PHE A 94 -19.16 15.71 -6.84
C PHE A 94 -20.62 16.01 -7.15
N GLY A 95 -21.49 14.99 -7.08
CA GLY A 95 -22.91 15.12 -7.40
C GLY A 95 -23.77 15.73 -6.30
N SER A 96 -23.23 15.94 -5.10
CA SER A 96 -24.00 16.36 -3.93
C SER A 96 -23.70 17.82 -3.56
N ALA A 97 -24.76 18.60 -3.32
CA ALA A 97 -24.65 19.99 -2.89
C ALA A 97 -24.26 20.12 -1.41
N ASP A 98 -24.65 19.15 -0.59
CA ASP A 98 -24.42 19.12 0.85
C ASP A 98 -24.29 17.67 1.37
N ARG A 99 -24.02 17.56 2.67
CA ARG A 99 -23.88 16.26 3.35
C ARG A 99 -25.14 15.40 3.28
N ALA A 100 -26.32 16.02 3.41
CA ALA A 100 -27.59 15.29 3.44
C ALA A 100 -27.90 14.65 2.08
N GLY A 101 -27.68 15.38 0.99
CA GLY A 101 -27.79 14.86 -0.38
C GLY A 101 -26.78 13.75 -0.67
N MET A 102 -25.59 13.86 -0.08
CA MET A 102 -24.54 12.84 -0.17
C MET A 102 -24.97 11.54 0.52
N ASP A 103 -25.47 11.63 1.75
CA ASP A 103 -25.96 10.49 2.53
C ASP A 103 -27.14 9.80 1.85
N ALA A 104 -28.10 10.57 1.33
CA ALA A 104 -29.22 10.02 0.58
C ALA A 104 -28.78 9.29 -0.70
N SER A 105 -27.71 9.75 -1.35
CA SER A 105 -27.17 9.12 -2.56
C SER A 105 -26.42 7.82 -2.24
N PHE A 106 -25.63 7.80 -1.17
CA PHE A 106 -25.00 6.56 -0.69
C PHE A 106 -26.03 5.50 -0.32
N ALA A 107 -27.08 5.88 0.41
CA ALA A 107 -28.14 4.94 0.79
C ALA A 107 -28.76 4.25 -0.43
N ARG A 108 -29.13 5.01 -1.47
CA ARG A 108 -29.68 4.44 -2.72
C ARG A 108 -28.71 3.49 -3.43
N ILE A 109 -27.41 3.78 -3.40
CA ILE A 109 -26.40 2.94 -4.06
C ILE A 109 -26.19 1.64 -3.27
N GLN A 110 -26.12 1.73 -1.94
CA GLN A 110 -25.92 0.59 -1.05
C GLN A 110 -27.13 -0.33 -1.00
N ASP A 111 -28.34 0.19 -1.24
CA ASP A 111 -29.58 -0.60 -1.37
C ASP A 111 -29.59 -1.53 -2.60
N VAL A 112 -28.70 -1.33 -3.58
CA VAL A 112 -28.59 -2.24 -4.72
C VAL A 112 -28.06 -3.60 -4.22
N PRO A 113 -28.77 -4.72 -4.48
CA PRO A 113 -28.39 -6.02 -3.95
C PRO A 113 -26.94 -6.40 -4.27
N GLY A 114 -26.18 -6.68 -3.22
CA GLY A 114 -24.78 -7.10 -3.30
C GLY A 114 -23.75 -5.96 -3.36
N VAL A 115 -24.15 -4.70 -3.57
CA VAL A 115 -23.20 -3.56 -3.62
C VAL A 115 -22.52 -3.35 -2.28
N ASP A 116 -23.29 -3.29 -1.19
CA ASP A 116 -22.73 -3.17 0.15
C ASP A 116 -21.73 -4.31 0.45
N ALA A 117 -22.18 -5.55 0.29
CA ALA A 117 -21.37 -6.75 0.51
C ALA A 117 -20.07 -6.74 -0.33
N ALA A 118 -20.15 -6.39 -1.62
CA ALA A 118 -19.03 -6.45 -2.54
C ALA A 118 -18.04 -5.30 -2.37
N PHE A 119 -18.51 -4.08 -2.08
CA PHE A 119 -17.66 -2.88 -2.19
C PHE A 119 -17.48 -2.13 -0.88
N TYR A 120 -18.36 -2.29 0.10
CA TYR A 120 -18.29 -1.57 1.38
C TYR A 120 -17.94 -2.48 2.56
N SER A 121 -18.36 -3.74 2.49
CA SER A 121 -18.24 -4.69 3.60
C SER A 121 -17.14 -5.74 3.39
N TYR A 122 -17.33 -6.73 2.51
CA TYR A 122 -16.45 -7.91 2.44
C TYR A 122 -15.35 -7.82 1.39
N GLY A 123 -15.63 -7.25 0.21
CA GLY A 123 -14.62 -7.14 -0.84
C GLY A 123 -13.36 -6.39 -0.38
N PRO A 124 -13.48 -5.22 0.28
CA PRO A 124 -12.33 -4.52 0.85
C PRO A 124 -11.47 -5.37 1.80
N LEU A 125 -12.06 -6.34 2.52
CA LEU A 125 -11.30 -7.20 3.44
C LEU A 125 -10.27 -8.08 2.71
N LEU A 126 -10.50 -8.39 1.42
CA LEU A 126 -9.55 -9.15 0.62
C LEU A 126 -8.24 -8.40 0.38
N PHE A 127 -8.27 -7.07 0.35
CA PHE A 127 -7.07 -6.22 0.26
C PHE A 127 -6.16 -6.47 1.45
N PHE A 128 -6.73 -6.32 2.65
CA PHE A 128 -6.04 -6.52 3.93
C PHE A 128 -5.56 -7.98 4.10
N ALA A 129 -6.40 -8.95 3.75
CA ALA A 129 -6.03 -10.36 3.80
C ALA A 129 -4.85 -10.66 2.86
N GLY A 130 -4.91 -10.19 1.61
CA GLY A 130 -3.84 -10.36 0.63
C GLY A 130 -2.52 -9.75 1.09
N GLN A 131 -2.57 -8.52 1.59
CA GLN A 131 -1.41 -7.82 2.16
C GLN A 131 -0.80 -8.60 3.32
N LEU A 132 -1.61 -9.04 4.28
CA LEU A 132 -1.14 -9.78 5.45
C LEU A 132 -0.52 -11.12 5.06
N VAL A 133 -1.12 -11.87 4.14
CA VAL A 133 -0.53 -13.11 3.61
C VAL A 133 0.82 -12.85 2.97
N LEU A 134 0.92 -11.86 2.07
CA LEU A 134 2.16 -11.56 1.36
C LEU A 134 3.28 -11.12 2.31
N VAL A 135 2.99 -10.22 3.26
CA VAL A 135 3.99 -9.76 4.24
C VAL A 135 4.41 -10.89 5.18
N THR A 136 3.48 -11.76 5.58
CA THR A 136 3.79 -12.95 6.39
C THR A 136 4.73 -13.90 5.65
N LEU A 137 4.47 -14.17 4.36
CA LEU A 137 5.36 -15.00 3.54
C LEU A 137 6.76 -14.39 3.40
N LEU A 138 6.85 -13.06 3.23
CA LEU A 138 8.13 -12.36 3.19
C LEU A 138 8.87 -12.45 4.54
N ALA A 139 8.17 -12.37 5.67
CA ALA A 139 8.74 -12.51 7.00
C ALA A 139 9.26 -13.93 7.24
N LEU A 140 8.49 -14.96 6.87
CA LEU A 140 8.90 -16.37 6.94
C LEU A 140 10.15 -16.64 6.08
N ARG A 141 10.28 -15.95 4.95
CA ARG A 141 11.47 -16.01 4.08
C ARG A 141 12.58 -15.04 4.44
N ARG A 142 12.48 -14.36 5.59
CA ARG A 142 13.46 -13.40 6.12
C ARG A 142 13.78 -12.26 5.16
N ARG A 143 12.82 -11.86 4.32
CA ARG A 143 12.92 -10.70 3.42
C ARG A 143 12.49 -9.40 4.09
N VAL A 144 11.67 -9.50 5.14
CA VAL A 144 11.34 -8.41 6.07
C VAL A 144 11.58 -8.87 7.51
N LYS A 145 11.43 -7.95 8.47
CA LYS A 145 11.56 -8.28 9.89
C LYS A 145 10.40 -9.17 10.35
N PRO A 146 10.61 -10.07 11.33
CA PRO A 146 9.58 -10.99 11.80
C PRO A 146 8.38 -10.31 12.45
N TRP A 147 8.53 -9.06 12.93
CA TRP A 147 7.44 -8.26 13.48
C TRP A 147 6.63 -7.49 12.43
N ALA A 148 7.04 -7.49 11.15
CA ALA A 148 6.33 -6.75 10.11
C ALA A 148 4.85 -7.17 9.94
N PRO A 149 4.47 -8.47 10.01
CA PRO A 149 3.07 -8.88 9.97
C PRO A 149 2.24 -8.29 11.11
N VAL A 150 2.83 -8.12 12.30
CA VAL A 150 2.14 -7.51 13.45
C VAL A 150 1.86 -6.03 13.20
N LEU A 151 2.80 -5.31 12.59
CA LEU A 151 2.58 -3.90 12.22
C LEU A 151 1.51 -3.75 11.13
N VAL A 152 1.48 -4.65 10.15
CA VAL A 152 0.43 -4.68 9.13
C VAL A 152 -0.92 -5.01 9.76
N LEU A 153 -0.97 -5.98 10.68
CA LEU A 153 -2.21 -6.27 11.41
C LEU A 153 -2.69 -5.05 12.22
N ALA A 154 -1.78 -4.33 12.88
CA ALA A 154 -2.10 -3.11 13.60
C ALA A 154 -2.60 -2.01 12.66
N GLU A 155 -1.99 -1.85 11.48
CA GLU A 155 -2.47 -0.93 10.42
C GLU A 155 -3.89 -1.26 9.96
N ILE A 156 -4.24 -2.53 9.82
CA ILE A 156 -5.60 -2.98 9.46
C ILE A 156 -6.62 -2.66 10.56
N VAL A 157 -6.26 -2.87 11.83
CA VAL A 157 -7.18 -2.74 12.97
C VAL A 157 -7.43 -1.27 13.34
N LEU A 158 -6.43 -0.41 13.23
CA LEU A 158 -6.54 0.99 13.67
C LEU A 158 -7.73 1.75 13.04
N PRO A 159 -7.94 1.73 11.70
CA PRO A 159 -9.08 2.39 11.07
C PRO A 159 -10.46 1.81 11.43
N LEU A 160 -10.51 0.60 12.00
CA LEU A 160 -11.74 0.00 12.51
C LEU A 160 -12.15 0.60 13.86
N LEU A 161 -11.17 1.05 14.66
CA LEU A 161 -11.42 1.76 15.91
C LEU A 161 -11.84 3.20 15.62
N ASP A 162 -11.04 3.88 14.81
CA ASP A 162 -11.36 5.21 14.29
C ASP A 162 -10.60 5.43 12.98
N LYS A 163 -11.29 5.94 11.96
CA LYS A 163 -10.67 6.26 10.66
C LYS A 163 -9.63 7.38 10.78
N ASP A 164 -9.64 8.17 11.85
CA ASP A 164 -8.62 9.19 12.09
C ASP A 164 -7.26 8.59 12.50
N PHE A 165 -7.18 7.27 12.76
CA PHE A 165 -5.91 6.56 12.93
C PHE A 165 -5.25 6.10 11.62
N ILE A 166 -5.83 6.39 10.45
CA ILE A 166 -5.24 6.04 9.14
C ILE A 166 -3.80 6.57 8.98
N PRO A 167 -3.46 7.82 9.37
CA PRO A 167 -2.07 8.30 9.28
C PRO A 167 -1.08 7.48 10.12
N LEU A 168 -1.52 7.01 11.30
CA LEU A 168 -0.70 6.14 12.14
C LEU A 168 -0.53 4.76 11.48
N GLY A 169 -1.59 4.19 10.93
CA GLY A 169 -1.51 2.94 10.14
C GLY A 169 -0.51 3.05 8.99
N ALA A 170 -0.55 4.15 8.23
CA ALA A 170 0.42 4.43 7.17
C ALA A 170 1.87 4.48 7.67
N ALA A 171 2.12 5.08 8.84
CA ALA A 171 3.45 5.11 9.45
C ALA A 171 3.92 3.69 9.84
N LEU A 172 3.05 2.87 10.43
CA LEU A 172 3.35 1.46 10.74
C LEU A 172 3.71 0.67 9.49
N LEU A 173 2.99 0.92 8.40
CA LEU A 173 3.23 0.28 7.12
C LEU A 173 4.58 0.68 6.49
N LEU A 174 4.96 1.97 6.57
CA LEU A 174 6.30 2.43 6.18
C LEU A 174 7.40 1.70 6.95
N VAL A 175 7.22 1.54 8.27
CA VAL A 175 8.17 0.80 9.12
C VAL A 175 8.23 -0.68 8.74
N ALA A 176 7.08 -1.31 8.45
CA ALA A 176 7.02 -2.69 7.98
C ALA A 176 7.74 -2.89 6.63
N PHE A 177 7.63 -1.91 5.73
CA PHE A 177 8.24 -1.95 4.38
C PHE A 177 9.68 -1.43 4.31
N ALA A 178 10.22 -0.83 5.37
CA ALA A 178 11.57 -0.26 5.38
C ALA A 178 12.69 -1.20 4.86
N PRO A 179 12.70 -2.52 5.13
CA PRO A 179 13.69 -3.43 4.54
C PRO A 179 13.62 -3.52 3.02
N LEU A 180 12.40 -3.46 2.45
CA LEU A 180 12.16 -3.55 1.01
C LEU A 180 12.61 -2.28 0.28
N LEU A 181 12.54 -1.12 0.95
CA LEU A 181 13.09 0.14 0.45
C LEU A 181 14.62 0.09 0.32
N ARG A 182 15.29 -0.48 1.34
CA ARG A 182 16.76 -0.55 1.39
C ARG A 182 17.35 -1.56 0.41
N GLY A 183 16.68 -2.68 0.18
CA GLY A 183 17.13 -3.72 -0.76
C GLY A 183 17.14 -3.30 -2.23
N ALA A 184 16.56 -2.15 -2.57
CA ALA A 184 16.51 -1.63 -3.94
C ALA A 184 17.56 -0.54 -4.25
N VAL A 185 18.31 -0.09 -3.24
CA VAL A 185 19.42 0.85 -3.44
C VAL A 185 20.61 0.06 -3.99
N PRO A 186 21.12 0.36 -5.21
CA PRO A 186 22.32 -0.28 -5.72
C PRO A 186 23.48 0.01 -4.76
N GLN A 187 24.14 -1.05 -4.27
CA GLN A 187 25.48 -0.88 -3.71
C GLN A 187 26.38 -0.46 -4.88
N SER A 188 26.79 0.80 -4.91
CA SER A 188 27.91 1.22 -5.74
C SER A 188 29.11 0.40 -5.30
N THR A 189 29.49 -0.59 -6.09
CA THR A 189 30.74 -1.33 -5.95
C THR A 189 31.87 -0.32 -6.14
N SER A 190 32.33 0.28 -5.04
CA SER A 190 33.67 0.83 -4.96
C SER A 190 34.63 -0.35 -4.94
N ASP A 191 34.93 -0.89 -6.12
CA ASP A 191 36.05 -1.80 -6.28
C ASP A 191 37.32 -1.00 -5.98
N PRO A 192 38.15 -1.42 -5.00
CA PRO A 192 39.46 -0.82 -4.83
C PRO A 192 40.30 -1.24 -6.04
N VAL A 193 40.75 -0.24 -6.80
CA VAL A 193 41.72 -0.36 -7.90
C VAL A 193 42.84 -1.30 -7.46
N GLY A 194 42.94 -2.42 -8.16
CA GLY A 194 43.93 -3.46 -7.90
C GLY A 194 45.35 -2.91 -8.01
N SER A 195 46.13 -3.14 -6.96
CA SER A 195 47.58 -2.98 -6.94
C SER A 195 48.20 -3.90 -8.00
N GLY A 196 48.69 -3.31 -9.09
CA GLY A 196 49.53 -4.00 -10.06
C GLY A 196 50.85 -4.41 -9.42
N ARG A 197 50.98 -5.70 -9.06
CA ARG A 197 52.26 -6.31 -8.68
C ARG A 197 52.92 -6.82 -9.96
N GLN A 198 53.72 -5.97 -10.58
CA GLN A 198 54.45 -6.26 -11.81
C GLN A 198 55.77 -7.00 -11.49
N GLY A 199 55.88 -8.23 -12.02
CA GLY A 199 57.08 -8.84 -12.57
C GLY A 199 58.33 -8.99 -11.69
N ARG A 200 58.47 -10.14 -11.03
CA ARG A 200 59.78 -10.72 -10.70
C ARG A 200 59.99 -11.93 -11.59
N GLY A 201 60.65 -11.72 -12.73
CA GLY A 201 61.14 -12.77 -13.62
C GLY A 201 62.66 -12.72 -13.61
N ASP A 202 63.26 -13.49 -12.71
CA ASP A 202 64.70 -13.74 -12.62
C ASP A 202 64.90 -15.22 -12.99
N VAL A 203 65.43 -15.47 -14.19
CA VAL A 203 65.93 -16.80 -14.59
C VAL A 203 67.18 -16.57 -15.43
N GLY A 204 68.30 -17.03 -14.90
CA GLY A 204 69.62 -16.91 -15.50
C GLY A 204 70.00 -18.04 -16.47
N SER A 205 71.11 -17.77 -17.15
CA SER A 205 72.21 -18.68 -17.51
C SER A 205 71.86 -20.06 -18.12
N ARG A 206 72.07 -20.17 -19.44
CA ARG A 206 73.20 -20.90 -20.07
C ARG A 206 73.21 -20.69 -21.58
#